data_AF-A0A7G9RYK2-F1
#
_entry.id   AF-A0A7G9RYK2-F1
#
_cell.length_a   1.000
_cell.length_b   1.000
_cell.length_c   1.000
_cell.angle_alpha   90.00
_cell.angle_beta   90.00
_cell.angle_gamma   90.00
#
_symmetry.space_group_name_H-M   'P 1'
#
loop_
_entity.id
_entity.type
_entity.pdbx_description
1 polymer ?
#
loop_
_entity_poly.entity_id
_entity_poly.type
_entity_poly.pdbx_seq_one_letter_code
_entity_poly.pdbx_strand_id
1 'polypeptide(L)'
;MKKRKLSILVFSLFISFTLLSTPTFADNESTVADETVAILKEMGEAEITKEDVLTTLENLRDEYNQRLIDETDPIIINQLQIQVESVTEMINQQSNLVSRQDSRSVITSRCVGHNINVAAIVTWFRNNGYTLSADLLVYASKNTSSNNVYYLGSGNVNKIRATSWWSSVKGKWPIAGSSRFTSGDLYYSINKFSYKPASVYGELIISDVYDYTYDTSYPAIQGIAVNAMANAQAMGCITPFKVRANVQIMR
;
A
#
# COMPACT_ATOMS: atom_id res chain seq x y z
N MET A 1 8.00 -70.45 -50.52
CA MET A 1 8.12 -71.15 -49.22
C MET A 1 8.87 -70.27 -48.22
N LYS A 2 8.27 -70.07 -47.04
CA LYS A 2 8.65 -69.14 -45.98
C LYS A 2 10.08 -69.37 -45.45
N LYS A 3 10.86 -68.30 -45.30
CA LYS A 3 11.93 -68.19 -44.29
C LYS A 3 11.57 -67.06 -43.33
N ARG A 4 11.39 -67.40 -42.05
CA ARG A 4 11.31 -66.46 -40.94
C ARG A 4 12.69 -65.84 -40.71
N LYS A 5 12.75 -64.53 -40.48
CA LYS A 5 13.74 -63.95 -39.56
C LYS A 5 13.02 -62.97 -38.65
N LEU A 6 13.08 -63.32 -37.37
CA LEU A 6 12.68 -62.56 -36.20
C LEU A 6 13.62 -61.35 -36.12
N SER A 7 13.08 -60.13 -36.15
CA SER A 7 13.85 -58.92 -35.82
C SER A 7 13.16 -58.23 -34.66
N ILE A 8 13.88 -58.20 -33.55
CA ILE A 8 13.52 -57.59 -32.28
C ILE A 8 13.41 -56.08 -32.52
N LEU A 9 12.22 -55.52 -32.32
CA LEU A 9 11.98 -54.08 -32.40
C LEU A 9 11.99 -53.52 -30.97
N VAL A 10 13.06 -52.82 -30.66
CA VAL A 10 13.32 -52.22 -29.35
C VAL A 10 12.39 -51.04 -29.14
N PHE A 11 11.71 -51.06 -28.00
CA PHE A 11 10.89 -50.00 -27.42
C PHE A 11 11.74 -48.74 -27.16
N SER A 12 11.23 -47.56 -27.53
CA SER A 12 11.63 -46.31 -26.87
C SER A 12 10.43 -45.36 -26.85
N LEU A 13 9.68 -45.47 -25.77
CA LEU A 13 8.58 -44.58 -25.39
C LEU A 13 9.23 -43.35 -24.73
N PHE A 14 9.41 -42.25 -25.47
CA PHE A 14 9.82 -40.97 -24.90
C PHE A 14 8.63 -40.37 -24.11
N ILE A 15 8.49 -40.76 -22.84
CA ILE A 15 7.71 -39.98 -21.88
C ILE A 15 8.59 -38.78 -21.52
N SER A 16 8.34 -37.65 -22.17
CA SER A 16 8.93 -36.36 -21.81
C SER A 16 8.36 -35.94 -20.46
N PHE A 17 9.06 -36.28 -19.39
CA PHE A 17 8.81 -35.74 -18.06
C PHE A 17 9.31 -34.28 -18.08
N THR A 18 8.44 -33.36 -18.51
CA THR A 18 8.68 -31.94 -18.26
C THR A 18 8.60 -31.74 -16.76
N LEU A 19 9.76 -31.68 -16.10
CA LEU A 19 9.91 -31.00 -14.83
C LEU A 19 9.51 -29.55 -15.08
N LEU A 20 8.22 -29.24 -14.89
CA LEU A 20 7.78 -27.90 -14.57
C LEU A 20 8.44 -27.57 -13.23
N SER A 21 9.65 -27.01 -13.30
CA SER A 21 10.25 -26.31 -12.18
C SER A 21 9.34 -25.13 -11.89
N THR A 22 8.39 -25.33 -10.97
CA THR A 22 7.75 -24.20 -10.30
C THR A 22 8.88 -23.39 -9.67
N PRO A 23 9.00 -22.09 -9.92
CA PRO A 23 9.92 -21.28 -9.15
C PRO A 23 9.46 -21.37 -7.69
N THR A 24 10.20 -22.12 -6.89
CA THR A 24 10.09 -22.07 -5.44
C THR A 24 10.69 -20.75 -5.01
N PHE A 25 9.87 -19.71 -4.91
CA PHE A 25 10.19 -18.53 -4.12
C PHE A 25 10.14 -18.93 -2.65
N ALA A 26 11.22 -19.53 -2.17
CA ALA A 26 11.52 -19.54 -0.75
C ALA A 26 12.19 -18.21 -0.44
N ASP A 27 11.42 -17.13 -0.35
CA ASP A 27 11.92 -15.91 0.29
C ASP A 27 12.23 -16.29 1.73
N ASN A 28 13.51 -16.23 2.08
CA ASN A 28 13.94 -16.58 3.41
C ASN A 28 13.58 -15.41 4.36
N GLU A 29 13.14 -15.73 5.57
CA GLU A 29 12.70 -14.76 6.59
C GLU A 29 13.81 -13.75 6.97
N SER A 30 15.09 -14.13 6.79
CA SER A 30 16.25 -13.25 6.99
C SER A 30 16.36 -12.19 5.89
N THR A 31 16.16 -12.52 4.61
CA THR A 31 16.19 -11.56 3.50
C THR A 31 15.09 -10.51 3.61
N VAL A 32 13.90 -10.89 4.08
CA VAL A 32 12.79 -9.96 4.30
C VAL A 32 13.09 -9.01 5.46
N ALA A 33 13.57 -9.54 6.59
CA ALA A 33 13.94 -8.71 7.74
C ALA A 33 15.11 -7.75 7.40
N ASP A 34 16.08 -8.20 6.60
CA ASP A 34 17.22 -7.40 6.15
C ASP A 34 16.78 -6.29 5.18
N GLU A 35 15.81 -6.53 4.29
CA GLU A 35 15.22 -5.50 3.41
C GLU A 35 14.40 -4.46 4.18
N THR A 36 13.60 -4.87 5.17
CA THR A 36 12.84 -3.94 6.01
C THR A 36 13.78 -3.05 6.84
N VAL A 37 14.82 -3.63 7.44
CA VAL A 37 15.83 -2.88 8.19
C VAL A 37 16.62 -1.96 7.26
N ALA A 38 16.90 -2.37 6.01
CA ALA A 38 17.50 -1.51 5.01
C ALA A 38 16.59 -0.32 4.65
N ILE A 39 15.30 -0.55 4.36
CA ILE A 39 14.32 0.51 4.10
C ILE A 39 14.28 1.50 5.28
N LEU A 40 14.15 1.01 6.52
CA LEU A 40 14.08 1.85 7.71
C LEU A 40 15.37 2.65 7.95
N LYS A 41 16.54 2.02 7.78
CA LYS A 41 17.86 2.65 7.93
C LYS A 41 18.14 3.67 6.84
N GLU A 42 17.68 3.40 5.62
CA GLU A 42 17.87 4.29 4.47
C GLU A 42 16.89 5.45 4.49
N MET A 43 15.72 5.34 5.13
CA MET A 43 14.77 6.45 5.34
C MET A 43 15.27 7.58 6.25
N GLY A 44 16.52 7.52 6.70
CA GLY A 44 17.28 8.66 7.24
C GLY A 44 17.07 8.94 8.73
N GLU A 45 16.41 8.04 9.44
CA GLU A 45 16.20 8.17 10.89
C GLU A 45 17.16 7.26 11.65
N ALA A 46 17.70 7.77 12.75
CA ALA A 46 18.39 6.95 13.73
C ALA A 46 17.42 5.85 14.19
N GLU A 47 17.71 4.61 13.79
CA GLU A 47 17.30 3.36 14.43
C GLU A 47 15.78 3.21 14.70
N ILE A 48 14.91 3.32 13.68
CA ILE A 48 13.56 2.74 13.79
C ILE A 48 13.72 1.23 13.99
N THR A 49 13.36 0.76 15.17
CA THR A 49 13.44 -0.65 15.56
C THR A 49 12.18 -1.40 15.14
N LYS A 50 12.21 -2.74 15.21
CA LYS A 50 11.01 -3.56 15.00
C LYS A 50 9.94 -3.26 16.07
N GLU A 51 10.38 -2.93 17.27
CA GLU A 51 9.55 -2.53 18.41
C GLU A 51 8.86 -1.17 18.18
N ASP A 52 9.54 -0.22 17.52
CA ASP A 52 8.94 1.07 17.15
C ASP A 52 7.85 0.90 16.09
N VAL A 53 8.10 0.02 15.10
CA VAL A 53 7.08 -0.34 14.10
C VAL A 53 5.88 -0.97 14.79
N LEU A 54 6.09 -1.96 15.66
CA LEU A 54 5.00 -2.62 16.38
C LEU A 54 4.19 -1.62 17.22
N THR A 55 4.86 -0.77 18.00
CA THR A 55 4.24 0.27 18.82
C THR A 55 3.43 1.25 17.97
N THR A 56 3.96 1.66 16.83
CA THR A 56 3.26 2.58 15.91
C THR A 56 1.99 1.94 15.33
N LEU A 57 2.06 0.66 14.97
CA LEU A 57 0.90 -0.09 14.51
C LEU A 57 -0.15 -0.25 15.61
N GLU A 58 0.25 -0.56 16.85
CA GLU A 58 -0.68 -0.66 17.98
C GLU A 58 -1.40 0.67 18.23
N ASN A 59 -0.67 1.78 18.25
CA ASN A 59 -1.25 3.13 18.36
C ASN A 59 -2.23 3.44 17.22
N LEU A 60 -1.89 3.04 15.99
CA LEU A 60 -2.78 3.19 14.82
C LEU A 60 -4.08 2.39 14.98
N ARG A 61 -3.98 1.14 15.43
CA ARG A 61 -5.16 0.29 15.66
C ARG A 61 -6.09 0.94 16.70
N ASP A 62 -5.52 1.46 17.78
CA ASP A 62 -6.28 2.09 18.85
C ASP A 62 -6.92 3.41 18.37
N GLU A 63 -6.21 4.21 17.58
CA GLU A 63 -6.76 5.41 16.92
C GLU A 63 -7.94 5.06 16.00
N TYR A 64 -7.80 4.04 15.15
CA TYR A 64 -8.88 3.63 14.25
C TYR A 64 -10.08 3.07 14.99
N ASN A 65 -9.86 2.27 16.05
CA ASN A 65 -10.94 1.78 16.91
C ASN A 65 -11.67 2.94 17.60
N GLN A 66 -10.95 3.95 18.08
CA GLN A 66 -11.58 5.13 18.68
C GLN A 66 -12.40 5.90 17.65
N ARG A 67 -11.84 6.15 16.46
CA ARG A 67 -12.57 6.79 15.35
C ARG A 67 -13.81 5.99 14.95
N LEU A 68 -13.76 4.66 15.00
CA LEU A 68 -14.89 3.79 14.66
C LEU A 68 -16.05 3.92 15.67
N ILE A 69 -15.76 4.22 16.94
CA ILE A 69 -16.78 4.46 17.97
C ILE A 69 -17.53 5.77 17.69
N ASP A 70 -16.81 6.80 17.23
CA ASP A 70 -17.34 8.15 17.05
C ASP A 70 -17.94 8.40 15.66
N GLU A 71 -17.63 7.55 14.67
CA GLU A 71 -18.06 7.71 13.28
C GLU A 71 -19.50 7.20 13.07
N THR A 72 -20.25 7.94 12.25
CA THR A 72 -21.63 7.63 11.89
C THR A 72 -21.83 7.42 10.39
N ASP A 73 -20.91 7.90 9.55
CA ASP A 73 -20.95 7.68 8.12
C ASP A 73 -20.60 6.20 7.80
N PRO A 74 -21.52 5.41 7.23
CA PRO A 74 -21.27 3.99 6.94
C PRO A 74 -20.12 3.76 5.96
N ILE A 75 -19.83 4.72 5.07
CA ILE A 75 -18.70 4.63 4.14
C ILE A 75 -17.39 4.77 4.91
N ILE A 76 -17.30 5.74 5.82
CA ILE A 76 -16.10 5.96 6.63
C ILE A 76 -15.92 4.82 7.64
N ILE A 77 -17.00 4.31 8.23
CA ILE A 77 -16.98 3.10 9.08
C ILE A 77 -16.37 1.92 8.31
N ASN A 78 -16.80 1.66 7.08
CA ASN A 78 -16.23 0.56 6.28
C ASN A 78 -14.72 0.76 6.02
N GLN A 79 -14.29 1.99 5.71
CA GLN A 79 -12.87 2.30 5.54
C GLN A 79 -12.06 2.05 6.81
N LEU A 80 -12.58 2.48 7.97
CA LEU A 80 -11.95 2.28 9.27
C LEU A 80 -11.85 0.78 9.62
N GLN A 81 -12.88 -0.01 9.34
CA GLN A 81 -12.85 -1.46 9.55
C GLN A 81 -11.75 -2.14 8.72
N ILE A 82 -11.61 -1.76 7.45
CA ILE A 82 -10.53 -2.25 6.59
C ILE A 82 -9.15 -1.86 7.16
N GLN A 83 -9.02 -0.64 7.67
CA GLN A 83 -7.77 -0.17 8.29
C GLN A 83 -7.45 -0.92 9.60
N VAL A 84 -8.45 -1.20 10.45
CA VAL A 84 -8.28 -2.01 11.66
C VAL A 84 -7.84 -3.44 11.31
N GLU A 85 -8.47 -4.07 10.30
CA GLU A 85 -8.07 -5.41 9.85
C GLU A 85 -6.63 -5.41 9.32
N SER A 86 -6.29 -4.42 8.51
CA SER A 86 -4.95 -4.23 7.95
C SER A 86 -3.87 -4.12 9.02
N VAL A 87 -4.07 -3.22 9.99
CA VAL A 87 -3.11 -3.01 11.06
C VAL A 87 -3.02 -4.24 11.97
N THR A 88 -4.13 -4.92 12.24
CA THR A 88 -4.13 -6.16 13.04
C THR A 88 -3.30 -7.26 12.37
N GLU A 89 -3.41 -7.41 11.05
CA GLU A 89 -2.60 -8.35 10.29
C GLU A 89 -1.11 -8.00 10.34
N MET A 90 -0.77 -6.72 10.14
CA MET A 90 0.62 -6.25 10.22
C MET A 90 1.21 -6.43 11.62
N ILE A 91 0.45 -6.16 12.69
CA ILE A 91 0.87 -6.41 14.09
C ILE A 91 1.21 -7.88 14.27
N ASN A 92 0.33 -8.79 13.84
CA ASN A 92 0.55 -10.23 13.99
C ASN A 92 1.82 -10.68 13.25
N GLN A 93 2.07 -10.14 12.06
CA GLN A 93 3.26 -10.44 11.27
C GLN A 93 4.54 -9.88 11.92
N GLN A 94 4.51 -8.64 12.42
CA GLN A 94 5.67 -8.03 13.09
C GLN A 94 5.98 -8.67 14.44
N SER A 95 4.97 -8.99 15.25
CA SER A 95 5.15 -9.69 16.53
C SER A 95 5.80 -11.06 16.35
N ASN A 96 5.53 -11.76 15.25
CA ASN A 96 6.21 -13.01 14.93
C ASN A 96 7.71 -12.79 14.64
N LEU A 97 8.08 -11.69 13.97
CA LEU A 97 9.49 -11.34 13.71
C LEU A 97 10.24 -10.89 14.97
N VAL A 98 9.55 -10.23 15.90
CA VAL A 98 10.14 -9.79 17.19
C VAL A 98 10.35 -11.00 18.11
N SER A 99 9.35 -11.89 18.21
CA SER A 99 9.40 -13.06 19.10
C SER A 99 10.30 -14.20 18.60
N ARG A 100 10.55 -14.30 17.30
CA ARG A 100 11.33 -15.38 16.68
C ARG A 100 12.72 -14.91 16.28
N GLN A 101 13.55 -14.66 17.28
CA GLN A 101 14.98 -14.43 17.04
C GLN A 101 15.71 -15.70 16.54
N ASP A 102 15.07 -16.89 16.51
CA ASP A 102 15.79 -18.15 16.25
C ASP A 102 14.96 -19.34 15.68
N SER A 103 13.84 -19.11 14.97
CA SER A 103 13.04 -20.24 14.44
C SER A 103 12.48 -19.97 13.05
N ARG A 104 13.11 -20.59 12.05
CA ARG A 104 12.69 -20.64 10.64
C ARG A 104 11.24 -21.07 10.52
N SER A 105 10.35 -20.09 10.45
CA SER A 105 8.95 -20.31 10.14
C SER A 105 8.81 -20.19 8.64
N VAL A 106 8.25 -21.19 7.99
CA VAL A 106 7.86 -21.08 6.60
C VAL A 106 6.83 -19.96 6.50
N ILE A 107 7.23 -18.81 5.95
CA ILE A 107 6.32 -17.76 5.53
C ILE A 107 5.46 -18.36 4.42
N THR A 108 4.21 -18.74 4.73
CA THR A 108 3.34 -19.44 3.77
C THR A 108 2.57 -18.48 2.85
N SER A 109 2.57 -17.18 3.13
CA SER A 109 1.91 -16.17 2.29
C SER A 109 2.94 -15.29 1.58
N ARG A 110 2.79 -15.17 0.24
CA ARG A 110 3.64 -14.33 -0.62
C ARG A 110 3.66 -12.84 -0.21
N CYS A 111 2.69 -12.41 0.59
CA CYS A 111 2.52 -11.00 0.94
C CYS A 111 3.09 -10.62 2.30
N VAL A 112 3.57 -11.58 3.11
CA VAL A 112 4.11 -11.26 4.44
C VAL A 112 5.30 -10.31 4.34
N GLY A 113 6.26 -10.57 3.44
CA GLY A 113 7.41 -9.67 3.28
C GLY A 113 7.01 -8.26 2.80
N HIS A 114 6.04 -8.19 1.90
CA HIS A 114 5.49 -6.91 1.45
C HIS A 114 4.75 -6.16 2.58
N ASN A 115 3.97 -6.86 3.41
CA ASN A 115 3.27 -6.26 4.54
C ASN A 115 4.23 -5.75 5.62
N ILE A 116 5.37 -6.42 5.82
CA ILE A 116 6.42 -5.97 6.73
C ILE A 116 7.02 -4.64 6.21
N ASN A 117 7.29 -4.54 4.90
CA ASN A 117 7.74 -3.30 4.26
C ASN A 117 6.68 -2.19 4.32
N VAL A 118 5.40 -2.53 4.12
CA VAL A 118 4.26 -1.61 4.28
C VAL A 118 4.24 -1.05 5.70
N ALA A 119 4.36 -1.89 6.72
CA ALA A 119 4.37 -1.46 8.12
C ALA A 119 5.52 -0.50 8.45
N ALA A 120 6.72 -0.75 7.91
CA ALA A 120 7.88 0.13 8.06
C ALA A 120 7.63 1.51 7.43
N ILE A 121 7.10 1.55 6.20
CA ILE A 121 6.82 2.81 5.50
C ILE A 121 5.67 3.58 6.17
N VAL A 122 4.63 2.87 6.64
CA VAL A 122 3.55 3.45 7.46
C VAL A 122 4.12 4.10 8.71
N THR A 123 5.02 3.41 9.41
CA THR A 123 5.68 3.92 10.61
C THR A 123 6.43 5.21 10.34
N TRP A 124 7.25 5.22 9.27
CA TRP A 124 7.96 6.42 8.85
C TRP A 124 7.01 7.58 8.51
N PHE A 125 5.94 7.31 7.76
CA PHE A 125 4.93 8.32 7.45
C PHE A 125 4.33 8.93 8.72
N ARG A 126 4.01 8.09 9.71
CA ARG A 126 3.46 8.55 10.99
C ARG A 126 4.46 9.40 11.78
N ASN A 127 5.71 8.97 11.89
CA ASN A 127 6.76 9.71 12.60
C ASN A 127 7.05 11.09 11.97
N ASN A 128 6.83 11.21 10.66
CA ASN A 128 7.04 12.47 9.91
C ASN A 128 5.75 13.30 9.72
N GLY A 129 4.65 12.94 10.38
CA GLY A 129 3.39 13.69 10.31
C GLY A 129 2.60 13.53 9.00
N TYR A 130 2.96 12.56 8.15
CA TYR A 130 2.27 12.23 6.91
C TYR A 130 1.07 11.28 7.16
N THR A 131 0.11 11.73 7.96
CA THR A 131 -0.96 10.87 8.47
C THR A 131 -1.93 10.36 7.41
N LEU A 132 -2.22 11.15 6.36
CA LEU A 132 -3.06 10.69 5.25
C LEU A 132 -2.31 9.64 4.43
N SER A 133 -1.03 9.85 4.16
CA SER A 133 -0.20 8.89 3.42
C SER A 133 -0.12 7.55 4.14
N ALA A 134 0.03 7.56 5.47
CA ALA A 134 -0.07 6.36 6.30
C ALA A 134 -1.45 5.71 6.19
N ASP A 135 -2.54 6.48 6.39
CA ASP A 135 -3.92 5.96 6.34
C ASP A 135 -4.27 5.30 5.00
N LEU A 136 -3.84 5.89 3.88
CA LEU A 136 -4.07 5.35 2.54
C LEU A 136 -3.27 4.07 2.30
N LEU A 137 -2.02 4.02 2.76
CA LEU A 137 -1.18 2.83 2.61
C LEU A 137 -1.69 1.66 3.46
N VAL A 138 -2.13 1.94 4.70
CA VAL A 138 -2.82 0.95 5.54
C VAL A 138 -4.07 0.42 4.83
N TYR A 139 -4.88 1.29 4.24
CA TYR A 139 -6.06 0.84 3.48
C TYR A 139 -5.68 -0.01 2.27
N ALA A 140 -4.61 0.35 1.55
CA ALA A 140 -4.15 -0.32 0.33
C ALA A 140 -3.83 -1.81 0.53
N SER A 141 -3.30 -2.20 1.69
CA SER A 141 -2.86 -3.58 1.95
C SER A 141 -3.99 -4.58 2.18
N LYS A 142 -5.21 -4.09 2.48
CA LYS A 142 -6.42 -4.93 2.57
C LYS A 142 -7.47 -4.58 1.53
N ASN A 143 -7.26 -3.52 0.76
CA ASN A 143 -8.06 -3.24 -0.40
C ASN A 143 -7.93 -4.36 -1.44
N THR A 144 -9.07 -4.78 -1.99
CA THR A 144 -9.16 -5.90 -2.94
C THR A 144 -9.56 -5.46 -4.35
N SER A 145 -9.82 -4.17 -4.57
CA SER A 145 -10.35 -3.67 -5.84
C SER A 145 -9.88 -2.27 -6.18
N SER A 146 -9.44 -2.09 -7.43
CA SER A 146 -9.13 -0.77 -8.02
C SER A 146 -10.33 0.13 -8.25
N ASN A 147 -11.54 -0.43 -8.15
CA ASN A 147 -12.77 0.34 -8.25
C ASN A 147 -13.24 0.92 -6.92
N ASN A 148 -12.65 0.49 -5.80
CA ASN A 148 -12.99 1.05 -4.50
C ASN A 148 -12.62 2.54 -4.43
N VAL A 149 -13.39 3.29 -3.65
CA VAL A 149 -13.19 4.72 -3.45
C VAL A 149 -12.96 4.95 -1.96
N TYR A 150 -11.80 5.50 -1.63
CA TYR A 150 -11.50 6.02 -0.29
C TYR A 150 -11.91 7.49 -0.23
N TYR A 151 -12.85 7.79 0.64
CA TYR A 151 -13.35 9.15 0.88
C TYR A 151 -12.54 9.81 1.99
N LEU A 152 -12.02 10.99 1.70
CA LEU A 152 -11.29 11.80 2.67
C LEU A 152 -12.26 12.40 3.70
N GLY A 153 -12.00 12.13 4.97
CA GLY A 153 -12.70 12.78 6.09
C GLY A 153 -12.39 14.28 6.19
N SER A 154 -13.17 14.97 7.02
CA SER A 154 -13.14 16.44 7.19
C SER A 154 -11.74 16.98 7.54
N GLY A 155 -10.98 16.28 8.39
CA GLY A 155 -9.61 16.65 8.73
C GLY A 155 -8.67 16.71 7.52
N ASN A 156 -8.75 15.73 6.62
CA ASN A 156 -7.93 15.69 5.41
C ASN A 156 -8.42 16.70 4.35
N VAL A 157 -9.73 16.94 4.28
CA VAL A 157 -10.28 18.04 3.47
C VAL A 157 -9.75 19.40 3.94
N ASN A 158 -9.58 19.59 5.25
CA ASN A 158 -8.99 20.83 5.78
C ASN A 158 -7.51 20.99 5.39
N LYS A 159 -6.73 19.91 5.28
CA LYS A 159 -5.37 19.96 4.72
C LYS A 159 -5.38 20.52 3.30
N ILE A 160 -6.32 20.07 2.46
CA ILE A 160 -6.48 20.59 1.08
C ILE A 160 -6.81 22.09 1.12
N ARG A 161 -7.73 22.52 1.99
CA ARG A 161 -8.13 23.93 2.14
C ARG A 161 -6.99 24.84 2.59
N ALA A 162 -5.97 24.31 3.25
CA ALA A 162 -4.80 25.06 3.67
C ALA A 162 -3.75 25.26 2.55
N THR A 163 -3.95 24.67 1.37
CA THR A 163 -2.97 24.76 0.27
C THR A 163 -3.08 26.05 -0.54
N SER A 164 -1.96 26.49 -1.11
CA SER A 164 -1.93 27.59 -2.08
C SER A 164 -2.76 27.30 -3.32
N TRP A 165 -2.82 26.04 -3.76
CA TRP A 165 -3.71 25.61 -4.83
C TRP A 165 -5.17 25.91 -4.48
N TRP A 166 -5.64 25.55 -3.28
CA TRP A 166 -7.01 25.85 -2.87
C TRP A 166 -7.28 27.36 -2.86
N SER A 167 -6.36 28.17 -2.33
CA SER A 167 -6.48 29.65 -2.38
C SER A 167 -6.63 30.18 -3.81
N SER A 168 -6.02 29.52 -4.80
CA SER A 168 -6.11 29.92 -6.21
C SER A 168 -7.43 29.55 -6.90
N VAL A 169 -8.17 28.57 -6.39
CA VAL A 169 -9.42 28.07 -6.98
C VAL A 169 -10.67 28.40 -6.17
N LYS A 170 -10.54 28.69 -4.86
CA LYS A 170 -11.63 29.13 -4.00
C LYS A 170 -12.41 30.28 -4.66
N GLY A 171 -13.74 30.18 -4.65
CA GLY A 171 -14.64 31.18 -5.24
C GLY A 171 -14.78 31.12 -6.77
N LYS A 172 -14.01 30.26 -7.45
CA LYS A 172 -14.14 30.05 -8.90
C LYS A 172 -15.03 28.84 -9.15
N TRP A 173 -16.29 29.10 -9.47
CA TRP A 173 -17.29 28.07 -9.71
C TRP A 173 -18.16 28.47 -10.93
N PRO A 174 -18.37 27.60 -11.94
CA PRO A 174 -17.82 26.26 -12.12
C PRO A 174 -16.35 26.22 -12.53
N ILE A 175 -15.60 25.22 -12.04
CA ILE A 175 -14.21 24.99 -12.44
C ILE A 175 -13.87 23.50 -12.49
N ALA A 176 -13.16 23.08 -13.54
CA ALA A 176 -12.62 21.74 -13.70
C ALA A 176 -11.18 21.79 -14.19
N GLY A 177 -10.40 20.75 -13.92
CA GLY A 177 -9.03 20.65 -14.40
C GLY A 177 -8.22 19.59 -13.67
N SER A 178 -6.91 19.73 -13.77
CA SER A 178 -5.92 18.92 -13.07
C SER A 178 -4.87 19.83 -12.44
N SER A 179 -4.30 19.42 -11.33
CA SER A 179 -3.23 20.16 -10.65
C SER A 179 -2.32 19.18 -9.93
N ARG A 180 -1.34 19.71 -9.19
CA ARG A 180 -0.53 18.90 -8.29
C ARG A 180 -0.30 19.57 -6.94
N PHE A 181 -0.23 18.77 -5.89
CA PHE A 181 0.39 19.20 -4.64
C PHE A 181 1.91 19.02 -4.76
N THR A 182 2.68 19.95 -4.21
CA THR A 182 4.14 19.98 -4.37
C THR A 182 4.92 19.69 -3.09
N SER A 183 4.23 19.51 -1.96
CA SER A 183 4.87 19.31 -0.66
C SER A 183 3.91 18.68 0.36
N GLY A 184 4.49 18.16 1.44
CA GLY A 184 3.75 17.66 2.60
C GLY A 184 2.99 16.37 2.34
N ASP A 185 2.08 16.03 3.25
CA ASP A 185 1.32 14.78 3.22
C ASP A 185 0.51 14.60 1.93
N LEU A 186 -0.06 15.68 1.38
CA LEU A 186 -0.81 15.66 0.12
C LEU A 186 0.05 15.29 -1.09
N TYR A 187 1.37 15.54 -1.04
CA TYR A 187 2.31 15.15 -2.10
C TYR A 187 2.52 13.63 -2.17
N TYR A 188 2.50 12.95 -1.03
CA TYR A 188 2.67 11.49 -0.95
C TYR A 188 1.35 10.71 -1.00
N SER A 189 0.21 11.39 -0.91
CA SER A 189 -1.11 10.77 -0.87
C SER A 189 -1.97 11.02 -2.11
N ILE A 190 -2.05 12.25 -2.62
CA ILE A 190 -2.88 12.62 -3.78
C ILE A 190 -2.15 13.63 -4.68
N ASN A 191 -0.92 13.30 -5.09
CA ASN A 191 0.01 14.21 -5.77
C ASN A 191 -0.61 14.85 -7.02
N LYS A 192 -1.15 14.05 -7.94
CA LYS A 192 -1.56 14.47 -9.30
C LYS A 192 -3.06 14.32 -9.46
N PHE A 193 -3.79 15.20 -8.80
CA PHE A 193 -5.24 15.10 -8.74
C PHE A 193 -5.94 15.83 -9.90
N SER A 194 -7.11 15.29 -10.23
CA SER A 194 -8.14 15.94 -11.03
C SER A 194 -9.17 16.60 -10.12
N TYR A 195 -9.81 17.66 -10.60
CA TYR A 195 -10.90 18.30 -9.89
C TYR A 195 -12.01 18.71 -10.84
N LYS A 196 -13.27 18.62 -10.38
CA LYS A 196 -14.43 18.93 -11.20
C LYS A 196 -15.64 19.36 -10.37
N PRO A 197 -16.61 20.02 -11.01
CA PRO A 197 -17.99 20.08 -10.53
C PRO A 197 -18.49 18.85 -9.80
N ALA A 198 -19.00 19.02 -8.58
CA ALA A 198 -20.05 18.14 -8.09
C ALA A 198 -21.38 18.49 -8.77
N SER A 199 -22.33 17.55 -8.74
CA SER A 199 -23.73 17.84 -9.10
C SER A 199 -24.37 18.82 -8.12
N VAL A 200 -23.89 18.84 -6.88
CA VAL A 200 -24.30 19.78 -5.84
C VAL A 200 -23.62 21.13 -6.08
N TYR A 201 -24.42 22.20 -6.09
CA TYR A 201 -23.92 23.55 -6.30
C TYR A 201 -22.92 23.94 -5.18
N GLY A 202 -21.76 24.44 -5.58
CA GLY A 202 -20.74 24.94 -4.64
C GLY A 202 -19.86 23.84 -4.04
N GLU A 203 -19.82 22.64 -4.61
CA GLU A 203 -18.91 21.58 -4.22
C GLU A 203 -17.97 21.18 -5.37
N LEU A 204 -16.71 20.95 -5.02
CA LEU A 204 -15.69 20.41 -5.91
C LEU A 204 -15.35 18.98 -5.51
N ILE A 205 -15.38 18.08 -6.49
CA ILE A 205 -14.86 16.72 -6.34
C ILE A 205 -13.40 16.77 -6.75
N ILE A 206 -12.51 16.44 -5.83
CA ILE A 206 -11.08 16.20 -6.06
C ILE A 206 -10.86 14.69 -6.07
N SER A 207 -10.15 14.19 -7.08
CA SER A 207 -9.86 12.77 -7.18
C SER A 207 -8.49 12.46 -7.76
N ASP A 208 -7.87 11.43 -7.19
CA ASP A 208 -6.63 10.83 -7.67
C ASP A 208 -6.76 9.29 -7.62
N VAL A 209 -5.82 8.58 -8.23
CA VAL A 209 -5.62 7.15 -8.02
C VAL A 209 -4.43 6.99 -7.08
N TYR A 210 -4.64 6.26 -5.98
CA TYR A 210 -3.55 5.88 -5.10
C TYR A 210 -2.92 4.61 -5.65
N ASP A 211 -1.82 4.78 -6.38
CA ASP A 211 -1.04 3.71 -6.98
C ASP A 211 0.46 3.99 -6.88
N TYR A 212 1.24 2.94 -7.13
CA TYR A 212 2.70 2.99 -7.17
C TYR A 212 3.19 2.56 -8.54
N THR A 213 4.17 3.30 -9.05
CA THR A 213 4.89 2.96 -10.28
C THR A 213 6.36 2.89 -9.96
N TYR A 214 7.01 1.82 -10.40
CA TYR A 214 8.46 1.65 -10.26
C TYR A 214 9.17 2.79 -10.99
N ASP A 215 10.09 3.47 -10.31
CA ASP A 215 10.78 4.63 -10.85
C ASP A 215 12.18 4.73 -10.26
N THR A 216 13.19 4.67 -11.13
CA THR A 216 14.61 4.76 -10.76
C THR A 216 15.13 6.20 -10.68
N SER A 217 14.29 7.19 -11.00
CA SER A 217 14.65 8.61 -10.98
C SER A 217 14.49 9.26 -9.61
N TYR A 218 13.79 8.62 -8.66
CA TYR A 218 13.71 9.11 -7.29
C TYR A 218 15.08 9.06 -6.62
N PRO A 219 15.42 10.06 -5.75
CA PRO A 219 16.61 9.95 -4.91
C PRO A 219 16.55 8.64 -4.12
N ALA A 220 17.72 8.06 -3.82
CA ALA A 220 17.87 6.68 -3.36
C ALA A 220 16.79 6.24 -2.34
N ILE A 221 16.54 7.08 -1.35
CA ILE A 221 15.66 6.81 -0.22
C ILE A 221 14.17 6.76 -0.61
N GLN A 222 13.66 7.80 -1.29
CA GLN A 222 12.27 7.82 -1.76
C GLN A 222 12.04 6.75 -2.85
N GLY A 223 13.06 6.47 -3.65
CA GLY A 223 13.03 5.42 -4.65
C GLY A 223 12.85 4.04 -4.02
N ILE A 224 13.50 3.77 -2.89
CA ILE A 224 13.41 2.46 -2.22
C ILE A 224 12.01 2.20 -1.67
N ALA A 225 11.42 3.16 -0.95
CA ALA A 225 10.04 3.03 -0.46
C ALA A 225 9.01 2.90 -1.60
N VAL A 226 9.11 3.78 -2.62
CA VAL A 226 8.19 3.74 -3.78
C VAL A 226 8.33 2.43 -4.56
N ASN A 227 9.55 1.95 -4.77
CA ASN A 227 9.79 0.72 -5.52
C ASN A 227 9.37 -0.53 -4.72
N ALA A 228 9.54 -0.53 -3.39
CA ALA A 228 9.03 -1.59 -2.53
C ALA A 228 7.49 -1.70 -2.63
N MET A 229 6.79 -0.56 -2.64
CA MET A 229 5.34 -0.53 -2.82
C MET A 229 4.91 -0.87 -4.24
N ALA A 230 5.64 -0.41 -5.27
CA ALA A 230 5.39 -0.80 -6.65
C ALA A 230 5.52 -2.32 -6.86
N ASN A 231 6.52 -2.95 -6.22
CA ASN A 231 6.70 -4.40 -6.23
C ASN A 231 5.55 -5.10 -5.49
N ALA A 232 5.17 -4.62 -4.30
CA ALA A 232 4.02 -5.17 -3.57
C ALA A 232 2.73 -5.09 -4.40
N GLN A 233 2.54 -4.00 -5.14
CA GLN A 233 1.40 -3.80 -6.03
C GLN A 233 1.42 -4.76 -7.22
N ALA A 234 2.58 -4.90 -7.88
CA ALA A 234 2.76 -5.84 -8.99
C ALA A 234 2.53 -7.30 -8.55
N MET A 235 2.81 -7.61 -7.28
CA MET A 235 2.58 -8.92 -6.68
C MET A 235 1.14 -9.12 -6.18
N GLY A 236 0.28 -8.09 -6.24
CA GLY A 236 -1.10 -8.14 -5.76
C GLY A 236 -1.23 -8.17 -4.24
N CYS A 237 -0.20 -7.72 -3.51
CA CYS A 237 -0.20 -7.64 -2.05
C CYS A 237 -0.72 -6.29 -1.54
N ILE A 238 -0.69 -5.26 -2.37
CA ILE A 238 -1.47 -4.04 -2.20
C ILE A 238 -2.24 -3.78 -3.48
N THR A 239 -3.47 -3.27 -3.38
CA THR A 239 -4.31 -2.99 -4.56
C THR A 239 -4.55 -1.49 -4.68
N PRO A 240 -4.32 -0.88 -5.86
CA PRO A 240 -4.66 0.53 -6.11
C PRO A 240 -6.12 0.82 -5.81
N PHE A 241 -6.47 2.09 -5.60
CA PHE A 241 -7.87 2.52 -5.45
C PHE A 241 -8.01 4.00 -5.76
N LYS A 242 -9.26 4.48 -5.88
CA LYS A 242 -9.54 5.90 -6.11
C LYS A 242 -9.59 6.63 -4.78
N VAL A 243 -8.94 7.77 -4.68
CA VAL A 243 -9.09 8.68 -3.54
C VAL A 243 -10.02 9.81 -3.96
N ARG A 244 -10.97 10.18 -3.10
CA ARG A 244 -11.91 11.27 -3.36
C ARG A 244 -12.04 12.20 -2.16
N ALA A 245 -11.97 13.50 -2.42
CA ALA A 245 -12.38 14.55 -1.49
C ALA A 245 -13.53 15.34 -2.09
N ASN A 246 -14.54 15.60 -1.27
CA ASN A 246 -15.61 16.55 -1.58
C ASN A 246 -15.33 17.84 -0.79
N VAL A 247 -15.02 18.92 -1.50
CA VAL A 247 -14.62 20.19 -0.87
C VAL A 247 -15.63 21.27 -1.22
N GLN A 248 -16.29 21.81 -0.19
CA GLN A 248 -17.17 22.97 -0.36
C GLN A 248 -16.37 24.20 -0.80
N ILE A 249 -16.74 24.76 -1.95
CA ILE A 249 -16.35 26.08 -2.42
C ILE A 249 -17.36 27.07 -1.83
N MET A 250 -17.16 27.48 -0.57
CA MET A 250 -17.96 28.56 0.00
C MET A 250 -17.82 29.82 -0.88
N ARG A 251 -18.93 30.52 -1.12
CA ARG A 251 -18.95 31.84 -1.75
C ARG A 251 -18.27 32.87 -0.84
#